data_AF-A0A2Z6MDY6-F1
#
_entry.id   AF-A0A2Z6MDY6-F1
#
_cell.length_a   1.000
_cell.length_b   1.000
_cell.length_c   1.000
_cell.angle_alpha   90.00
_cell.angle_beta   90.00
_cell.angle_gamma   90.00
#
_symmetry.space_group_name_H-M   'P 1'
#
loop_
_entity.id
_entity.type
_entity.pdbx_description
1 polymer ?
#
loop_
_entity_poly.entity_id
_entity_poly.type
_entity_poly.pdbx_seq_one_letter_code
_entity_poly.pdbx_strand_id
1 'polypeptide(L)' 'MGSLCLVWEDLTMYAATNPNFSTNNVGPKRKVLINGLSGYAESNRIMAIIGPSGSGKSTLLHALAG' A
#
# COMPACT_ATOMS: atom_id res chain seq x y z
N MET A 1 26.51 16.27 6.27
CA MET A 1 25.26 16.13 7.04
C MET A 1 24.31 15.28 6.23
N GLY A 2 23.87 14.12 6.74
CA GLY A 2 23.04 13.19 5.97
C GLY A 2 21.59 13.68 5.87
N SER A 3 21.01 13.63 4.69
CA SER A 3 19.58 13.82 4.49
C SER A 3 18.84 12.60 5.03
N LEU A 4 17.83 12.81 5.88
CA LEU A 4 16.93 11.76 6.33
C LEU A 4 15.95 11.41 5.20
N CYS A 5 15.76 10.12 4.94
CA CYS A 5 14.78 9.62 3.97
C CYS A 5 13.91 8.54 4.61
N LEU A 6 12.62 8.57 4.30
CA LEU A 6 11.73 7.42 4.48
C LEU A 6 11.88 6.55 3.23
N VAL A 7 12.15 5.25 3.38
CA VAL A 7 12.33 4.32 2.26
C VAL A 7 11.39 3.14 2.46
N TRP A 8 10.81 2.64 1.37
CA TRP A 8 10.07 1.39 1.34
C TRP A 8 10.51 0.55 0.14
N GLU A 9 10.60 -0.76 0.34
CA GLU A 9 11.04 -1.72 -0.66
C GLU A 9 10.06 -2.89 -0.70
N ASP A 10 9.71 -3.31 -1.91
CA ASP A 10 8.82 -4.46 -2.18
C ASP A 10 7.51 -4.45 -1.38
N LEU A 11 6.92 -3.26 -1.17
CA LEU A 11 5.72 -3.08 -0.38
C LEU A 11 4.52 -3.71 -1.09
N THR A 12 3.97 -4.77 -0.50
CA THR A 12 2.79 -5.47 -0.98
C THR A 12 1.70 -5.46 0.08
N MET A 13 0.48 -5.07 -0.31
CA MET A 13 -0.68 -5.02 0.57
C MET A 13 -1.82 -5.85 0.03
N TYR A 14 -2.50 -6.57 0.93
CA TYR A 14 -3.67 -7.38 0.62
C TYR A 14 -4.89 -6.83 1.37
N ALA A 15 -6.06 -6.92 0.74
CA ALA A 15 -7.32 -6.67 1.42
C ALA A 15 -7.58 -7.77 2.44
N ALA A 16 -7.97 -7.39 3.65
CA ALA A 16 -8.56 -8.32 4.59
C ALA A 16 -9.89 -8.81 4.02
N THR A 17 -9.93 -10.07 3.59
CA THR A 17 -11.17 -10.69 3.11
C THR A 17 -11.85 -11.38 4.27
N ASN A 18 -13.10 -11.01 4.55
CA ASN A 18 -13.92 -11.77 5.48
C ASN A 18 -14.26 -13.12 4.82
N PRO A 19 -13.82 -14.27 5.40
CA PRO A 19 -14.11 -15.58 4.84
C PRO A 19 -15.62 -15.86 4.74
N ASN A 20 -16.44 -15.21 5.57
CA ASN A 20 -17.89 -15.36 5.57
C ASN A 20 -18.60 -14.64 4.41
N PHE A 21 -17.87 -13.85 3.60
CA PHE A 21 -18.42 -13.13 2.45
C PHE A 21 -18.11 -13.80 1.10
N SER A 22 -17.42 -14.94 1.11
CA SER A 22 -17.19 -15.74 -0.09
C SER A 22 -18.46 -16.51 -0.44
N THR A 23 -19.27 -15.97 -1.34
CA THR A 23 -20.55 -16.56 -1.79
C THR A 23 -20.39 -17.81 -2.67
N ASN A 24 -19.16 -18.19 -2.99
CA ASN A 24 -18.83 -19.38 -3.77
C ASN A 24 -17.74 -20.17 -3.02
N ASN A 25 -17.75 -21.50 -3.11
CA ASN A 25 -16.77 -22.45 -2.53
C ASN A 25 -15.33 -22.30 -3.09
N VAL A 26 -14.90 -21.09 -3.40
CA VAL A 26 -13.55 -20.74 -3.77
C VAL A 26 -12.90 -20.23 -2.49
N GLY A 27 -11.81 -20.86 -2.05
CA GLY A 27 -11.10 -20.51 -0.82
C GLY A 27 -10.75 -19.01 -0.72
N PRO A 28 -10.32 -18.51 0.45
CA PRO A 28 -10.15 -17.09 0.71
C PRO A 28 -9.25 -16.43 -0.35
N LYS A 29 -9.87 -15.69 -1.29
CA LYS A 29 -9.15 -14.96 -2.33
C LYS A 29 -8.60 -13.67 -1.74
N ARG A 30 -7.33 -13.67 -1.32
CA ARG A 30 -6.63 -12.44 -0.95
C ARG A 30 -6.57 -11.52 -2.16
N LYS A 31 -7.23 -10.36 -2.09
CA LYS A 31 -7.16 -9.33 -3.14
C LYS A 31 -5.91 -8.50 -2.92
N VAL A 32 -5.02 -8.44 -3.92
CA VAL A 32 -3.85 -7.53 -3.90
C VAL A 32 -4.32 -6.09 -4.10
N LEU A 33 -3.88 -5.17 -3.24
CA LEU A 33 -4.18 -3.74 -3.28
C LEU A 33 -2.98 -2.92 -3.75
N ILE A 34 -1.78 -3.29 -3.31
CA ILE A 34 -0.49 -2.75 -3.74
C ILE A 34 0.44 -3.94 -3.95
N ASN A 35 1.26 -3.93 -5.00
CA ASN A 35 2.11 -5.05 -5.38
C ASN A 35 3.54 -4.57 -5.65
N GLY A 36 4.49 -4.95 -4.80
CA GLY A 36 5.93 -4.68 -4.97
C GLY A 36 6.30 -3.21 -5.14
N LEU A 37 5.59 -2.30 -4.47
CA LEU A 37 5.87 -0.87 -4.60
C LEU A 37 7.15 -0.53 -3.84
N SER A 38 8.08 0.16 -4.49
CA SER A 38 9.32 0.66 -3.88
C SER A 38 9.46 2.16 -4.11
N GLY A 39 10.11 2.86 -3.20
CA GLY A 39 10.31 4.30 -3.31
C GLY A 39 10.86 4.92 -2.03
N TYR A 40 10.99 6.24 -2.05
CA TYR A 40 11.53 6.99 -0.93
C TYR A 40 10.97 8.41 -0.88
N ALA A 41 10.87 8.98 0.32
CA ALA A 41 10.55 10.38 0.56
C ALA A 41 11.71 11.09 1.28
N GLU A 42 12.21 12.17 0.68
CA GLU A 42 13.28 12.99 1.26
C GLU A 42 12.75 13.95 2.32
N SER A 43 13.52 14.12 3.40
CA SER A 43 13.29 15.19 4.37
C SER A 43 13.33 16.57 3.70
N ASN A 44 12.54 17.51 4.22
CA ASN A 44 12.38 18.88 3.70
C ASN A 44 11.78 18.96 2.29
N ARG A 45 11.14 17.90 1.79
CA ARG A 45 10.35 17.93 0.56
C ARG A 45 8.91 17.51 0.82
N ILE A 46 8.00 18.09 0.04
CA ILE A 46 6.61 17.64 -0.03
C ILE A 46 6.51 16.64 -1.18
N MET A 47 6.05 15.42 -0.87
CA MET A 47 5.71 14.41 -1.87
C MET A 47 4.20 14.33 -2.03
N ALA A 48 3.72 14.37 -3.28
CA ALA A 48 2.32 14.15 -3.60
C ALA A 48 2.09 12.73 -4.11
N ILE A 49 1.10 12.03 -3.54
CA ILE A 49 0.60 10.75 -4.05
C ILE A 49 -0.68 11.01 -4.83
N ILE A 50 -0.63 10.78 -6.14
CA ILE A 50 -1.73 11.08 -7.08
C ILE A 50 -2.13 9.86 -7.89
N GLY A 51 -3.39 9.82 -8.31
CA GLY A 51 -3.94 8.71 -9.11
C GLY A 51 -5.46 8.58 -9.01
N PRO A 52 -6.11 7.78 -9.88
CA PRO A 52 -7.55 7.56 -9.89
C PRO A 52 -8.12 7.00 -8.58
N SER A 53 -9.44 7.03 -8.42
CA SER A 53 -10.10 6.34 -7.29
C SER A 53 -9.79 4.84 -7.33
N GLY A 54 -9.53 4.24 -6.17
CA GLY A 54 -9.18 2.82 -6.05
C GLY A 54 -7.74 2.44 -6.37
N SER A 55 -6.86 3.39 -6.70
CA SER A 55 -5.44 3.11 -7.05
C SER A 55 -4.53 2.76 -5.86
N GLY A 56 -5.07 2.68 -4.64
CA GLY A 56 -4.29 2.32 -3.44
C GLY A 56 -3.57 3.47 -2.73
N LYS A 57 -3.87 4.75 -3.00
CA LYS A 57 -3.20 5.90 -2.34
C LYS A 57 -3.33 5.89 -0.82
N SER A 58 -4.56 5.78 -0.31
CA SER A 58 -4.81 5.69 1.14
C SER A 58 -4.23 4.42 1.74
N THR A 59 -4.23 3.34 0.96
CA THR A 59 -3.63 2.05 1.33
C THR A 59 -2.12 2.20 1.52
N LEU A 60 -1.42 2.91 0.62
CA LEU A 60 0.00 3.23 0.74
C LEU A 60 0.28 4.08 1.98
N LEU A 61 -0.52 5.13 2.21
CA LEU A 61 -0.38 5.98 3.39
C LEU A 61 -0.60 5.20 4.70
N HIS A 62 -1.55 4.28 4.73
CA HIS A 62 -1.76 3.39 5.89
C HIS A 62 -0.53 2.52 6.14
N ALA A 63 0.09 1.93 5.10
CA ALA A 63 1.30 1.13 5.30
C ALA A 63 2.49 1.95 5.82
N LEU A 64 2.63 3.21 5.37
CA LEU A 64 3.72 4.08 5.82
C LEU A 64 3.51 4.65 7.23
N ALA A 65 2.26 4.72 7.70
CA ALA A 65 1.92 5.27 9.01
C ALA A 65 2.11 4.26 10.18
N GLY A 66 2.21 2.96 9.87
CA GLY A 66 2.16 1.87 10.86
C GLY A 66 0.75 1.57 11.35
#